data_AF-A0A3D3Q7R9-F1
#
_entry.id   AF-A0A3D3Q7R9-F1
#
_cell.length_a   1.000
_cell.length_b   1.000
_cell.length_c   1.000
_cell.angle_alpha   90.00
_cell.angle_beta   90.00
_cell.angle_gamma   90.00
#
_symmetry.space_group_name_H-M   'P 1'
#
loop_
_entity.id
_entity.type
_entity.pdbx_description
1 polymer ?
#
loop_
_entity_poly.entity_id
_entity_poly.type
_entity_poly.pdbx_seq_one_letter_code
_entity_poly.pdbx_strand_id
1 'polypeptide(L)'
;MPHVGGYTEIELADRAGAPVEDVRRLAELELVSPAEDGFRPADIQRVRLAEALKASGVSFEGLRKAVDDGHLSFAFIDLLFPEPVSFTSRTYQEATAQHGLTPGDVQLIHEAVGLPVPEMEDRVREDDEAMFPIGQMVKGMGMDSSVMARVLRVYGENMRRVAQAEPQFYHAYIEEPMVASGMSETQMRELASQLSTQLLQQAESLILWLYRRHREHFTMEHLVEHAESALEQAGLTPPREAKPPAIAFLDLVGYTRLTEEQGDDAAAELAASLGGFVQSHSRRHGGRPVKWLGDGVMFY
;
A
#
# COMPACT_ATOMS: atom_id res chain seq x y z
N MET A 1 -13.24 22.77 7.08
CA MET A 1 -12.52 22.46 8.34
C MET A 1 -12.11 23.77 8.98
N PRO A 2 -12.09 23.92 10.32
CA PRO A 2 -11.61 25.17 10.92
C PRO A 2 -10.14 25.36 10.55
N HIS A 3 -9.73 26.61 10.30
CA HIS A 3 -8.33 26.96 10.04
C HIS A 3 -7.47 26.49 11.23
N VAL A 4 -6.80 25.36 11.07
CA VAL A 4 -5.70 24.96 11.95
C VAL A 4 -4.52 25.80 11.47
N GLY A 5 -3.98 26.66 12.32
CA GLY A 5 -2.73 27.37 12.02
C GLY A 5 -1.63 26.37 11.64
N GLY A 6 -0.64 26.80 10.88
CA GLY A 6 0.49 25.95 10.52
C GLY A 6 1.23 25.45 11.77
N TYR A 7 1.93 24.33 11.63
CA TYR A 7 2.72 23.74 12.70
C TYR A 7 3.95 24.61 13.00
N THR A 8 4.29 24.71 14.27
CA THR A 8 5.61 25.16 14.71
C THR A 8 6.68 24.12 14.38
N GLU A 9 7.96 24.50 14.47
CA GLU A 9 9.10 23.57 14.29
C GLU A 9 9.01 22.37 15.24
N ILE A 10 8.64 22.61 16.50
CA ILE A 10 8.50 21.58 17.53
C ILE A 10 7.33 20.65 17.21
N GLU A 11 6.18 21.19 16.79
CA GLU A 11 5.02 20.38 16.41
C GLU A 11 5.30 19.56 15.16
N LEU A 12 5.99 20.13 14.16
CA LEU A 12 6.36 19.37 12.96
C LEU A 12 7.32 18.22 13.30
N ALA A 13 8.33 18.47 14.15
CA ALA A 13 9.26 17.46 14.62
C ALA A 13 8.55 16.33 15.37
N ASP A 14 7.67 16.68 16.32
CA ASP A 14 6.87 15.73 17.08
C ASP A 14 6.00 14.86 16.16
N ARG A 15 5.30 15.49 15.21
CA ARG A 15 4.39 14.81 14.28
C ARG A 15 5.13 13.94 13.26
N ALA A 16 6.34 14.33 12.86
CA ALA A 16 7.18 13.57 11.96
C ALA A 16 7.91 12.40 12.66
N GLY A 17 8.09 12.49 13.98
CA GLY A 17 8.96 11.57 14.73
C GLY A 17 10.45 11.85 14.49
N ALA A 18 10.82 13.11 14.27
CA ALA A 18 12.17 13.55 13.96
C ALA A 18 12.74 14.47 15.05
N PRO A 19 14.07 14.55 15.21
CA PRO A 19 14.69 15.55 16.06
C PRO A 19 14.35 16.98 15.62
N VAL A 20 14.10 17.87 16.58
CA VAL A 20 13.78 19.28 16.30
C VAL A 20 14.93 19.97 15.57
N GLU A 21 16.17 19.60 15.90
CA GLU A 21 17.38 20.11 15.23
C GLU A 21 17.40 19.77 13.74
N ASP A 22 16.89 18.60 13.36
CA ASP A 22 16.84 18.18 11.96
C ASP A 22 15.77 18.97 11.19
N VAL A 23 14.60 19.20 11.80
CA VAL A 23 13.57 20.08 11.20
C VAL A 23 14.11 21.49 10.99
N ARG A 24 14.83 22.05 11.99
CA ARG A 24 15.48 23.35 11.86
C ARG A 24 16.50 23.37 10.73
N ARG A 25 17.33 22.33 10.64
CA ARG A 25 18.35 22.22 9.60
C ARG A 25 17.74 22.11 8.20
N LEU A 26 16.64 21.37 8.05
CA LEU A 26 15.90 21.29 6.80
C LEU A 26 15.29 22.63 6.39
N ALA A 27 14.84 23.43 7.36
CA ALA A 27 14.33 24.77 7.11
C ALA A 27 15.44 25.77 6.71
N GLU A 28 16.61 25.72 7.37
CA GLU A 28 17.78 26.52 6.98
C GLU A 28 18.26 26.22 5.56
N LEU A 29 18.12 24.97 5.12
CA LEU A 29 18.47 24.52 3.77
C LEU A 29 17.33 24.69 2.77
N GLU A 30 16.20 25.30 3.15
CA GLU A 30 15.03 25.50 2.28
C GLU A 30 14.53 24.20 1.62
N LEU A 31 14.74 23.05 2.30
CA LEU A 31 14.18 21.76 1.91
C LEU A 31 12.75 21.61 2.43
N VAL A 32 12.44 22.28 3.54
CA VAL A 32 11.10 22.42 4.11
C VAL A 32 10.91 23.87 4.54
N SER A 33 9.99 24.60 3.91
CA SER A 33 9.81 26.03 4.19
C SER A 33 8.44 26.29 4.82
N PRO A 34 8.38 27.00 5.97
CA PRO A 34 7.11 27.40 6.55
C PRO A 34 6.39 28.44 5.68
N ALA A 35 5.06 28.38 5.64
CA ALA A 35 4.22 29.45 5.10
C ALA A 35 4.04 30.58 6.14
N GLU A 36 3.25 31.61 5.81
CA GLU A 36 2.97 32.74 6.73
C GLU A 36 2.46 32.29 8.10
N ASP A 37 1.65 31.22 8.13
CA ASP A 37 1.05 30.67 9.34
C ASP A 37 1.84 29.49 9.96
N GLY A 38 3.02 29.14 9.43
CA GLY A 38 3.85 28.02 9.89
C GLY A 38 3.98 26.88 8.88
N PHE A 39 4.50 25.73 9.32
CA PHE A 39 4.68 24.54 8.49
C PHE A 39 3.34 23.88 8.16
N ARG A 40 3.25 23.26 6.98
CA ARG A 40 2.02 22.62 6.50
C ARG A 40 2.00 21.15 6.92
N PRO A 41 0.83 20.51 7.02
CA PRO A 41 0.73 19.08 7.28
C PRO A 41 1.60 18.22 6.36
N ALA A 42 1.62 18.55 5.06
CA ALA A 42 2.40 17.81 4.07
C ALA A 42 3.92 17.82 4.33
N ASP A 43 4.41 18.77 5.12
CA ASP A 43 5.83 18.86 5.48
C ASP A 43 6.26 17.73 6.43
N ILE A 44 5.32 17.04 7.11
CA ILE A 44 5.60 15.81 7.88
C ILE A 44 6.33 14.78 7.01
N GLN A 45 5.86 14.57 5.77
CA GLN A 45 6.41 13.55 4.88
C GLN A 45 7.69 14.01 4.20
N ARG A 46 7.88 15.32 4.03
CA ARG A 46 9.17 15.89 3.60
C ARG A 46 10.25 15.61 4.63
N VAL A 47 9.95 15.87 5.91
CA VAL A 47 10.87 15.58 7.02
C VAL A 47 11.18 14.08 7.09
N ARG A 48 10.16 13.21 7.04
CA ARG A 48 10.38 11.76 7.07
C ARG A 48 11.19 11.23 5.88
N LEU A 49 10.96 11.75 4.66
CA LEU A 49 11.78 11.39 3.51
C LEU A 49 13.23 11.82 3.71
N ALA A 50 13.45 13.05 4.19
CA ALA A 50 14.80 13.54 4.47
C ALA A 50 15.50 12.71 5.56
N GLU A 51 14.80 12.36 6.65
CA GLU A 51 15.31 11.47 7.70
C GLU A 51 15.66 10.08 7.16
N ALA A 52 14.83 9.49 6.31
CA ALA A 52 15.10 8.22 5.67
C ALA A 52 16.35 8.29 4.76
N LEU A 53 16.51 9.37 4.00
CA LEU A 53 17.68 9.61 3.18
C LEU A 53 18.94 9.83 4.02
N LYS A 54 18.84 10.57 5.13
CA LYS A 54 19.92 10.71 6.12
C LYS A 54 20.35 9.37 6.71
N ALA A 55 19.39 8.52 7.08
CA ALA A 55 19.66 7.18 7.58
C ALA A 55 20.35 6.27 6.55
N SER A 56 20.12 6.50 5.25
CA SER A 56 20.85 5.85 4.15
C SER A 56 22.24 6.44 3.85
N GLY A 57 22.64 7.50 4.56
CA GLY A 57 23.96 8.15 4.41
C GLY A 57 23.97 9.38 3.51
N VAL A 58 22.80 9.87 3.05
CA VAL A 58 22.71 11.11 2.26
C VAL A 58 22.56 12.30 3.20
N SER A 59 23.55 13.20 3.26
CA SER A 59 23.45 14.39 4.10
C SER A 59 22.39 15.38 3.58
N PHE A 60 21.84 16.21 4.46
CA PHE A 60 20.89 17.24 4.06
C PHE A 60 21.49 18.27 3.09
N GLU A 61 22.78 18.58 3.21
CA GLU A 61 23.48 19.43 2.25
C GLU A 61 23.58 18.75 0.88
N GLY A 62 23.76 17.43 0.85
CA GLY A 62 23.70 16.63 -0.37
C GLY A 62 22.31 16.66 -1.00
N LEU A 63 21.25 16.57 -0.19
CA LEU A 63 19.88 16.72 -0.65
C LEU A 63 19.61 18.11 -1.23
N ARG A 64 20.01 19.17 -0.52
CA ARG A 64 19.90 20.56 -1.00
C ARG A 64 20.57 20.72 -2.36
N LYS A 65 21.81 20.23 -2.48
CA LYS A 65 22.55 20.28 -3.73
C LYS A 65 21.84 19.52 -4.86
N ALA A 66 21.30 18.33 -4.58
CA ALA A 66 20.54 17.57 -5.57
C ALA A 66 19.28 18.32 -6.03
N VAL A 67 18.62 19.05 -5.13
CA VAL A 67 17.48 19.92 -5.47
C VAL A 67 17.94 21.13 -6.31
N ASP A 68 19.03 21.79 -5.91
CA ASP A 68 19.60 22.94 -6.66
C ASP A 68 20.02 22.56 -8.08
N ASP A 69 20.65 21.39 -8.23
CA ASP A 69 21.11 20.85 -9.51
C ASP A 69 19.95 20.26 -10.34
N GLY A 70 18.73 20.24 -9.82
CA GLY A 70 17.53 19.73 -10.49
C GLY A 70 17.47 18.20 -10.60
N HIS A 71 18.27 17.48 -9.82
CA HIS A 71 18.30 16.01 -9.79
C HIS A 71 17.20 15.42 -8.90
N LEU A 72 16.62 16.20 -7.99
CA LEU A 72 15.58 15.77 -7.06
C LEU A 72 14.55 16.87 -6.87
N SER A 73 13.27 16.52 -6.78
CA SER A 73 12.21 17.46 -6.43
C SER A 73 11.29 16.90 -5.34
N PHE A 74 11.01 17.72 -4.32
CA PHE A 74 10.05 17.42 -3.26
C PHE A 74 8.62 17.90 -3.61
N ALA A 75 8.40 18.33 -4.86
CA ALA A 75 7.12 18.86 -5.31
C ALA A 75 6.00 17.80 -5.30
N PHE A 76 6.34 16.54 -5.56
CA PHE A 76 5.39 15.42 -5.65
C PHE A 76 5.00 14.80 -4.31
N ILE A 77 5.62 15.18 -3.20
CA ILE A 77 5.31 14.58 -1.89
C ILE A 77 3.84 14.83 -1.49
N ASP A 78 3.29 16.00 -1.84
CA ASP A 78 1.88 16.34 -1.56
C ASP A 78 0.92 15.49 -2.44
N LEU A 79 1.42 14.97 -3.57
CA LEU A 79 0.69 14.04 -4.44
C LEU A 79 0.65 12.64 -3.83
N LEU A 80 1.81 12.16 -3.37
CA LEU A 80 1.98 10.80 -2.86
C LEU A 80 1.43 10.64 -1.44
N PHE A 81 1.39 11.72 -0.65
CA PHE A 81 0.93 11.71 0.73
C PHE A 81 -0.02 12.88 1.00
N PRO A 82 -1.24 12.86 0.42
CA PRO A 82 -2.25 13.90 0.64
C PRO A 82 -2.65 14.06 2.11
N GLU A 83 -2.66 12.95 2.86
CA GLU A 83 -3.07 12.88 4.25
C GLU A 83 -1.92 12.30 5.08
N PRO A 84 -0.94 13.14 5.45
CA PRO A 84 0.22 12.69 6.19
C PRO A 84 -0.18 12.30 7.62
N VAL A 85 0.01 11.02 7.95
CA VAL A 85 -0.37 10.47 9.25
C VAL A 85 0.67 10.80 10.31
N SER A 86 0.21 11.25 11.48
CA SER A 86 1.08 11.60 12.59
C SER A 86 1.30 10.46 13.58
N PHE A 87 2.02 10.75 14.66
CA PHE A 87 2.13 9.87 15.82
C PHE A 87 1.21 10.36 16.92
N THR A 88 0.52 9.43 17.54
CA THR A 88 -0.28 9.65 18.74
C THR A 88 0.63 10.00 19.92
N SER A 89 0.09 10.49 21.03
CA SER A 89 0.87 10.71 22.25
C SER A 89 1.17 9.43 23.04
N ARG A 90 0.57 8.29 22.66
CA ARG A 90 0.67 7.03 23.40
C ARG A 90 1.74 6.13 22.81
N THR A 91 2.38 5.35 23.67
CA THR A 91 3.29 4.28 23.22
C THR A 91 2.54 3.01 22.86
N TYR A 92 3.18 2.13 22.11
CA TYR A 92 2.66 0.79 21.84
C TYR A 92 2.42 0.01 23.14
N GLN A 93 3.24 0.20 24.17
CA GLN A 93 3.04 -0.37 25.50
C GLN A 93 1.70 0.05 26.11
N GLU A 94 1.42 1.36 26.12
CA GLU A 94 0.20 1.93 26.69
C GLU A 94 -1.05 1.49 25.90
N ALA A 95 -1.00 1.57 24.57
CA ALA A 95 -2.11 1.16 23.71
C ALA A 95 -2.40 -0.35 23.82
N THR A 96 -1.36 -1.18 23.83
CA THR A 96 -1.48 -2.63 24.00
C THR A 96 -2.18 -2.98 25.32
N ALA A 97 -1.74 -2.36 26.43
CA ALA A 97 -2.33 -2.57 27.74
C ALA A 97 -3.78 -2.09 27.81
N GLN A 98 -4.09 -0.91 27.26
CA GLN A 98 -5.44 -0.36 27.20
C GLN A 98 -6.40 -1.31 26.48
N HIS A 99 -5.92 -2.00 25.44
CA HIS A 99 -6.72 -2.92 24.65
C HIS A 99 -6.70 -4.37 25.18
N GLY A 100 -6.04 -4.67 26.31
CA GLY A 100 -5.96 -6.02 26.85
C GLY A 100 -5.24 -7.00 25.91
N LEU A 101 -4.39 -6.47 25.03
CA LEU A 101 -3.50 -7.23 24.16
C LEU A 101 -2.17 -7.45 24.87
N THR A 102 -1.35 -8.32 24.29
CA THR A 102 0.04 -8.55 24.73
C THR A 102 1.00 -8.01 23.67
N PRO A 103 2.26 -7.72 24.02
CA PRO A 103 3.29 -7.37 23.03
C PRO A 103 3.41 -8.41 21.91
N GLY A 104 3.24 -9.70 22.24
CA GLY A 104 3.22 -10.78 21.25
C GLY A 104 2.03 -10.73 20.29
N ASP A 105 0.88 -10.21 20.73
CA ASP A 105 -0.29 -10.00 19.84
C ASP A 105 0.02 -8.90 18.80
N VAL A 106 0.65 -7.80 19.23
CA VAL A 106 1.10 -6.71 18.34
C VAL A 106 2.14 -7.21 17.35
N GLN A 107 3.18 -7.88 17.83
CA GLN A 107 4.22 -8.45 16.98
C GLN A 107 3.62 -9.39 15.92
N LEU A 108 2.72 -10.29 16.33
CA LEU A 108 2.08 -11.23 15.42
C LEU A 108 1.28 -10.51 14.33
N ILE A 109 0.55 -9.45 14.68
CA ILE A 109 -0.24 -8.72 13.68
C ILE A 109 0.69 -8.02 12.69
N HIS A 110 1.69 -7.28 13.15
CA HIS A 110 2.65 -6.57 12.28
C HIS A 110 3.38 -7.54 11.34
N GLU A 111 3.91 -8.65 11.88
CA GLU A 111 4.56 -9.69 11.08
C GLU A 111 3.60 -10.30 10.05
N ALA A 112 2.35 -10.57 10.46
CA ALA A 112 1.38 -11.19 9.56
C ALA A 112 0.95 -10.26 8.44
N VAL A 113 0.75 -8.96 8.69
CA VAL A 113 0.38 -8.01 7.62
C VAL A 113 1.58 -7.50 6.83
N GLY A 114 2.80 -7.81 7.27
CA GLY A 114 4.04 -7.48 6.58
C GLY A 114 4.54 -6.05 6.82
N LEU A 115 4.18 -5.47 7.98
CA LEU A 115 4.68 -4.17 8.43
C LEU A 115 5.89 -4.33 9.36
N PRO A 116 6.75 -3.29 9.50
CA PRO A 116 7.80 -3.28 10.50
C PRO A 116 7.23 -3.50 11.90
N VAL A 117 7.91 -4.31 12.71
CA VAL A 117 7.53 -4.54 14.11
C VAL A 117 8.04 -3.36 14.95
N PRO A 118 7.16 -2.64 15.67
CA PRO A 118 7.54 -1.53 16.53
C PRO A 118 8.10 -2.03 17.86
N GLU A 119 8.95 -1.23 18.49
CA GLU A 119 9.31 -1.41 19.89
C GLU A 119 8.14 -0.93 20.79
N MET A 120 8.03 -1.47 22.00
CA MET A 120 6.91 -1.14 22.88
C MET A 120 6.95 0.32 23.36
N GLU A 121 8.14 0.91 23.41
CA GLU A 121 8.40 2.30 23.75
C GLU A 121 8.10 3.26 22.58
N ASP A 122 7.96 2.76 21.35
CA ASP A 122 7.64 3.59 20.19
C ASP A 122 6.23 4.18 20.33
N ARG A 123 6.06 5.40 19.80
CA ARG A 123 4.75 6.04 19.71
C ARG A 123 3.91 5.36 18.63
N VAL A 124 2.63 5.15 18.92
CA VAL A 124 1.68 4.56 17.97
C VAL A 124 1.42 5.57 16.86
N ARG A 125 1.49 5.12 15.60
CA ARG A 125 1.08 5.91 14.44
C ARG A 125 -0.45 6.00 14.41
N GLU A 126 -1.02 7.15 14.04
CA GLU A 126 -2.47 7.37 14.18
C GLU A 126 -3.33 6.36 13.40
N ASP A 127 -2.85 5.89 12.24
CA ASP A 127 -3.52 4.85 11.43
C ASP A 127 -3.35 3.43 12.01
N ASP A 128 -2.22 3.15 12.67
CA ASP A 128 -1.99 1.89 13.39
C ASP A 128 -2.96 1.71 14.59
N GLU A 129 -3.59 2.78 15.09
CA GLU A 129 -4.61 2.66 16.13
C GLU A 129 -5.78 1.75 15.71
N ALA A 130 -6.08 1.68 14.41
CA ALA A 130 -7.13 0.81 13.87
C ALA A 130 -6.86 -0.69 14.12
N MET A 131 -5.59 -1.06 14.33
CA MET A 131 -5.19 -2.45 14.60
C MET A 131 -5.72 -2.95 15.94
N PHE A 132 -5.71 -2.13 17.00
CA PHE A 132 -5.99 -2.62 18.36
C PHE A 132 -7.43 -3.13 18.54
N PRO A 133 -8.48 -2.43 18.06
CA PRO A 133 -9.84 -2.95 18.06
C PRO A 133 -10.00 -4.25 17.26
N ILE A 134 -9.29 -4.40 16.14
CA ILE A 134 -9.29 -5.64 15.35
C ILE A 134 -8.67 -6.79 16.15
N GLY A 135 -7.53 -6.53 16.80
CA GLY A 135 -6.87 -7.50 17.69
C GLY A 135 -7.79 -7.93 18.83
N GLN A 136 -8.48 -6.98 19.48
CA GLN A 136 -9.45 -7.28 20.54
C GLN A 136 -10.61 -8.15 20.05
N MET A 137 -11.19 -7.80 18.90
CA MET A 137 -12.31 -8.54 18.32
C MET A 137 -11.93 -10.00 18.09
N VAL A 138 -10.77 -10.26 17.49
CA VAL A 138 -10.36 -11.64 17.19
C VAL A 138 -9.99 -12.41 18.45
N LYS A 139 -9.32 -11.78 19.42
CA LYS A 139 -9.06 -12.38 20.73
C LYS A 139 -10.37 -12.78 21.43
N GLY A 140 -11.39 -11.93 21.35
CA GLY A 140 -12.73 -12.20 21.89
C GLY A 140 -13.45 -13.37 21.20
N MET A 141 -13.12 -13.68 19.95
CA MET A 141 -13.67 -14.85 19.24
C MET A 141 -13.02 -16.18 19.65
N GLY A 142 -11.96 -16.16 20.47
CA GLY A 142 -11.22 -17.36 20.84
C GLY A 142 -10.51 -18.02 19.66
N MET A 143 -10.21 -17.25 18.61
CA MET A 143 -9.50 -17.75 17.43
C MET A 143 -8.05 -18.08 17.78
N ASP A 144 -7.55 -19.22 17.31
CA ASP A 144 -6.15 -19.59 17.45
C ASP A 144 -5.24 -18.58 16.72
N SER A 145 -4.15 -18.17 17.38
CA SER A 145 -3.23 -17.15 16.87
C SER A 145 -2.60 -17.53 15.52
N SER A 146 -2.40 -18.82 15.23
CA SER A 146 -1.87 -19.27 13.94
C SER A 146 -2.90 -19.13 12.81
N VAL A 147 -4.18 -19.34 13.13
CA VAL A 147 -5.29 -19.13 12.18
C VAL A 147 -5.44 -17.65 11.86
N MET A 148 -5.41 -16.82 12.89
CA MET A 148 -5.40 -15.36 12.77
C MET A 148 -4.26 -14.88 11.87
N ALA A 149 -3.02 -15.27 12.19
CA ALA A 149 -1.85 -14.89 11.40
C ALA A 149 -1.98 -15.32 9.94
N ARG A 150 -2.54 -16.51 9.68
CA ARG A 150 -2.79 -16.97 8.30
C ARG A 150 -3.78 -16.09 7.55
N VAL A 151 -4.88 -15.66 8.19
CA VAL A 151 -5.86 -14.76 7.56
C VAL A 151 -5.23 -13.40 7.31
N LEU A 152 -4.57 -12.82 8.31
CA LEU A 152 -3.90 -11.52 8.19
C LEU A 152 -2.84 -11.50 7.10
N ARG A 153 -2.07 -12.59 6.93
CA ARG A 153 -1.11 -12.73 5.81
C ARG A 153 -1.75 -12.61 4.44
N VAL A 154 -2.95 -13.17 4.24
CA VAL A 154 -3.66 -13.01 2.97
C VAL A 154 -3.98 -11.54 2.72
N TYR A 155 -4.46 -10.81 3.72
CA TYR A 155 -4.70 -9.37 3.57
C TYR A 155 -3.41 -8.59 3.32
N GLY A 156 -2.38 -8.81 4.15
CA GLY A 156 -1.09 -8.14 4.04
C GLY A 156 -0.42 -8.33 2.69
N GLU A 157 -0.31 -9.58 2.21
CA GLU A 157 0.32 -9.88 0.92
C GLU A 157 -0.41 -9.23 -0.26
N ASN A 158 -1.75 -9.26 -0.27
CA ASN A 158 -2.51 -8.71 -1.37
C ASN A 158 -2.54 -7.17 -1.34
N MET A 159 -2.70 -6.56 -0.17
CA MET A 159 -2.65 -5.11 -0.04
C MET A 159 -1.25 -4.56 -0.34
N ARG A 160 -0.19 -5.26 0.10
CA ARG A 160 1.19 -4.93 -0.27
C ARG A 160 1.39 -4.93 -1.78
N ARG A 161 0.86 -5.93 -2.51
CA ARG A 161 0.98 -5.99 -3.97
C ARG A 161 0.28 -4.82 -4.66
N VAL A 162 -0.90 -4.42 -4.16
CA VAL A 162 -1.62 -3.24 -4.67
C VAL A 162 -0.78 -1.98 -4.42
N ALA A 163 -0.37 -1.75 -3.17
CA ALA A 163 0.41 -0.57 -2.78
C ALA A 163 1.79 -0.50 -3.48
N GLN A 164 2.42 -1.64 -3.81
CA GLN A 164 3.69 -1.67 -4.53
C GLN A 164 3.56 -1.26 -6.00
N ALA A 165 2.41 -1.47 -6.63
CA ALA A 165 2.19 -1.11 -8.03
C ALA A 165 1.93 0.41 -8.21
N GLU A 166 1.45 1.08 -7.16
CA GLU A 166 1.03 2.47 -7.22
C GLU A 166 2.19 3.45 -7.50
N PRO A 167 3.33 3.44 -6.79
CA PRO A 167 4.41 4.40 -7.04
C PRO A 167 4.93 4.41 -8.48
N GLN A 168 5.03 3.23 -9.10
CA GLN A 168 5.47 3.09 -10.49
C GLN A 168 4.48 3.73 -11.45
N PHE A 169 3.17 3.53 -11.21
CA PHE A 169 2.12 4.18 -11.97
C PHE A 169 2.16 5.71 -11.79
N TYR A 170 2.32 6.19 -10.55
CA TYR A 170 2.45 7.62 -10.27
C TYR A 170 3.65 8.23 -10.98
N HIS A 171 4.81 7.57 -10.93
CA HIS A 171 6.02 8.04 -11.58
C HIS A 171 5.85 8.16 -13.10
N ALA A 172 5.47 7.07 -13.77
CA ALA A 172 5.42 7.01 -15.23
C ALA A 172 4.27 7.82 -15.85
N TYR A 173 3.11 7.88 -15.19
CA TYR A 173 1.89 8.45 -15.79
C TYR A 173 1.47 9.80 -15.21
N ILE A 174 2.11 10.25 -14.13
CA ILE A 174 1.78 11.54 -13.50
C ILE A 174 3.02 12.43 -13.37
N GLU A 175 4.08 11.95 -12.71
CA GLU A 175 5.31 12.73 -12.50
C GLU A 175 6.05 13.02 -13.81
N GLU A 176 6.42 12.00 -14.58
CA GLU A 176 7.17 12.18 -15.84
C GLU A 176 6.44 13.10 -16.84
N PRO A 177 5.11 12.97 -17.08
CA PRO A 177 4.39 13.91 -17.95
C PRO A 177 4.39 15.36 -17.43
N MET A 178 4.28 15.57 -16.12
CA MET A 178 4.36 16.92 -15.53
C MET A 178 5.72 17.55 -15.80
N VAL A 179 6.81 16.81 -15.55
CA VAL A 179 8.18 17.25 -15.82
C VAL A 179 8.38 17.51 -17.32
N ALA A 180 7.97 16.58 -18.18
CA ALA A 180 8.11 16.70 -19.64
C ALA A 180 7.34 17.89 -20.23
N SER A 181 6.25 18.32 -19.58
CA SER A 181 5.50 19.51 -19.98
C SER A 181 6.17 20.84 -19.57
N GLY A 182 7.28 20.78 -18.83
CA GLY A 182 8.03 21.94 -18.37
C GLY A 182 7.38 22.67 -17.19
N MET A 183 6.53 21.99 -16.41
CA MET A 183 5.94 22.57 -15.21
C MET A 183 7.02 22.94 -14.18
N SER A 184 6.91 24.13 -13.61
CA SER A 184 7.71 24.53 -12.45
C SER A 184 7.30 23.74 -11.20
N GLU A 185 8.19 23.64 -10.21
CA GLU A 185 7.87 22.97 -8.94
C GLU A 185 6.61 23.52 -8.26
N THR A 186 6.37 24.83 -8.36
CA THR A 186 5.18 25.46 -7.79
C THR A 186 3.91 24.99 -8.49
N GLN A 187 3.92 24.90 -9.82
CA GLN A 187 2.79 24.38 -10.60
C GLN A 187 2.53 22.91 -10.30
N MET A 188 3.60 22.10 -10.18
CA MET A 188 3.47 20.68 -9.82
C MET A 188 2.88 20.51 -8.40
N ARG A 189 3.34 21.31 -7.43
CA ARG A 189 2.78 21.31 -6.06
C ARG A 189 1.30 21.72 -6.04
N GLU A 190 0.93 22.76 -6.78
CA GLU A 190 -0.46 23.22 -6.84
C GLU A 190 -1.37 22.15 -7.44
N LEU A 191 -0.95 21.54 -8.56
CA LEU A 191 -1.69 20.46 -9.20
C LEU A 191 -1.77 19.21 -8.30
N ALA A 192 -0.68 18.85 -7.65
CA ALA A 192 -0.62 17.78 -6.66
C ALA A 192 -1.65 18.01 -5.55
N SER A 193 -1.66 19.20 -4.93
CA SER A 193 -2.59 19.56 -3.86
C SER A 193 -4.06 19.53 -4.30
N GLN A 194 -4.35 19.76 -5.58
CA GLN A 194 -5.72 19.73 -6.10
C GLN A 194 -6.22 18.31 -6.37
N LEU A 195 -5.34 17.42 -6.83
CA LEU A 195 -5.71 16.09 -7.31
C LEU A 195 -5.55 14.98 -6.27
N SER A 196 -4.60 15.13 -5.34
CA SER A 196 -4.10 14.02 -4.51
C SER A 196 -5.17 13.40 -3.62
N THR A 197 -5.96 14.21 -2.92
CA THR A 197 -7.06 13.72 -2.06
C THR A 197 -8.13 12.98 -2.88
N GLN A 198 -8.49 13.51 -4.05
CA GLN A 198 -9.48 12.87 -4.91
C GLN A 198 -8.95 11.53 -5.45
N LEU A 199 -7.69 11.47 -5.88
CA LEU A 199 -7.07 10.24 -6.36
C LEU A 199 -7.03 9.16 -5.26
N LEU A 200 -6.60 9.53 -4.04
CA LEU A 200 -6.60 8.62 -2.89
C LEU A 200 -8.01 8.08 -2.59
N GLN A 201 -9.01 8.97 -2.49
CA GLN A 201 -10.40 8.56 -2.22
C GLN A 201 -10.95 7.61 -3.29
N GLN A 202 -10.60 7.82 -4.56
CA GLN A 202 -11.01 6.95 -5.66
C GLN A 202 -10.31 5.59 -5.59
N ALA A 203 -9.02 5.55 -5.23
CA ALA A 203 -8.28 4.31 -5.02
C ALA A 203 -8.90 3.48 -3.88
N GLU A 204 -9.19 4.10 -2.74
CA GLU A 204 -9.87 3.44 -1.61
C GLU A 204 -11.26 2.91 -1.99
N SER A 205 -12.03 3.72 -2.73
CA SER A 205 -13.36 3.33 -3.21
C SER A 205 -13.30 2.14 -4.17
N LEU A 206 -12.29 2.08 -5.04
CA LEU A 206 -12.04 0.97 -5.96
C LEU A 206 -11.75 -0.32 -5.17
N ILE A 207 -10.85 -0.26 -4.19
CA ILE A 207 -10.52 -1.41 -3.32
C ILE A 207 -11.77 -1.92 -2.63
N LEU A 208 -12.55 -1.03 -2.02
CA LEU A 208 -13.75 -1.40 -1.27
C LEU A 208 -14.85 -1.99 -2.17
N TRP A 209 -15.05 -1.42 -3.36
CA TRP A 209 -16.00 -1.95 -4.33
C TRP A 209 -15.60 -3.35 -4.82
N LEU A 210 -14.34 -3.54 -5.21
CA LEU A 210 -13.82 -4.84 -5.65
C LEU A 210 -13.92 -5.87 -4.53
N TYR A 211 -13.52 -5.52 -3.31
CA TYR A 211 -13.64 -6.39 -2.15
C TYR A 211 -15.09 -6.84 -1.94
N ARG A 212 -16.05 -5.90 -1.94
CA ARG A 212 -17.48 -6.22 -1.76
C ARG A 212 -17.99 -7.14 -2.87
N ARG A 213 -17.61 -6.89 -4.12
CA ARG A 213 -18.05 -7.69 -5.27
C ARG A 213 -17.48 -9.10 -5.24
N HIS A 214 -16.20 -9.26 -4.94
CA HIS A 214 -15.57 -10.56 -4.77
C HIS A 214 -16.15 -11.32 -3.58
N ARG A 215 -16.35 -10.65 -2.45
CA ARG A 215 -16.96 -11.25 -1.27
C ARG A 215 -18.36 -11.78 -1.56
N GLU A 216 -19.21 -10.98 -2.22
CA GLU A 216 -20.56 -11.41 -2.62
C GLU A 216 -20.51 -12.67 -3.47
N HIS A 217 -19.65 -12.68 -4.50
CA HIS A 217 -19.48 -13.80 -5.41
C HIS A 217 -19.06 -15.09 -4.68
N PHE A 218 -17.96 -15.05 -3.91
CA PHE A 218 -17.47 -16.24 -3.19
C PHE A 218 -18.41 -16.68 -2.06
N THR A 219 -19.13 -15.75 -1.43
CA THR A 219 -20.14 -16.11 -0.43
C THR A 219 -21.30 -16.84 -1.10
N MET A 220 -21.77 -16.37 -2.26
CA MET A 220 -22.85 -17.03 -2.98
C MET A 220 -22.44 -18.44 -3.46
N GLU A 221 -21.23 -18.58 -4.02
CA GLU A 221 -20.68 -19.89 -4.40
C GLU A 221 -20.65 -20.85 -3.21
N HIS A 222 -20.12 -20.41 -2.07
CA HIS A 222 -20.07 -21.22 -0.85
C HIS A 222 -21.47 -21.64 -0.36
N LEU A 223 -22.45 -20.72 -0.39
CA LEU A 223 -23.82 -21.01 0.02
C LEU A 223 -24.52 -21.99 -0.93
N VAL A 224 -24.30 -21.86 -2.24
CA VAL A 224 -24.83 -22.80 -3.24
C VAL A 224 -24.24 -24.18 -3.02
N GLU A 225 -22.92 -24.31 -2.89
CA GLU A 225 -22.26 -25.60 -2.61
C GLU A 225 -22.77 -26.25 -1.32
N HIS A 226 -22.96 -25.45 -0.26
CA HIS A 226 -23.49 -25.93 1.00
C HIS A 226 -24.95 -26.41 0.87
N ALA A 227 -25.79 -25.66 0.16
CA ALA A 227 -27.19 -26.02 -0.08
C ALA A 227 -27.31 -27.28 -0.95
N GLU A 228 -26.54 -27.38 -2.05
CA GLU A 228 -26.48 -28.56 -2.90
C GLU A 228 -26.09 -29.81 -2.09
N SER A 229 -25.04 -29.70 -1.28
CA SER A 229 -24.57 -30.78 -0.41
C SER A 229 -25.63 -31.22 0.61
N ALA A 230 -26.35 -30.27 1.22
CA ALA A 230 -27.41 -30.58 2.17
C ALA A 230 -28.62 -31.24 1.50
N LEU A 231 -29.00 -30.79 0.29
CA LEU A 231 -30.10 -31.40 -0.48
C LEU A 231 -29.74 -32.81 -0.96
N GLU A 232 -28.49 -33.05 -1.35
CA GLU A 232 -27.99 -34.39 -1.71
C GLU A 232 -28.04 -35.35 -0.52
N GLN A 233 -27.56 -34.91 0.65
CA GLN A 233 -27.62 -35.71 1.89
C GLN A 233 -29.06 -36.02 2.33
N ALA A 234 -30.00 -35.12 2.03
CA ALA A 234 -31.43 -35.33 2.28
C ALA A 234 -32.11 -36.20 1.21
N GLY A 235 -31.42 -36.60 0.14
CA GLY A 235 -31.97 -37.39 -0.96
C GLY A 235 -32.94 -36.62 -1.87
N LEU A 236 -32.90 -35.28 -1.85
CA LEU A 236 -33.78 -34.41 -2.62
C LEU A 236 -33.25 -34.07 -4.02
N THR A 237 -31.99 -34.38 -4.29
CA THR A 237 -31.29 -34.20 -5.58
C THR A 237 -30.33 -35.36 -5.82
N PRO A 238 -30.12 -35.78 -7.09
CA PRO A 238 -29.09 -36.76 -7.41
C PRO A 238 -27.68 -36.24 -7.04
N PRO A 239 -26.71 -37.15 -6.78
CA PRO A 239 -25.32 -36.79 -6.56
C PRO A 239 -24.75 -35.99 -7.74
N ARG A 240 -23.99 -34.95 -7.42
CA ARG A 240 -23.36 -34.13 -8.46
C ARG A 240 -22.32 -34.95 -9.23
N GLU A 241 -22.45 -34.97 -10.56
CA GLU A 241 -21.43 -35.55 -11.43
C GLU A 241 -20.17 -34.67 -11.39
N ALA A 242 -19.03 -35.25 -10.98
CA ALA A 242 -17.76 -34.53 -10.91
C ALA A 242 -17.33 -34.13 -12.33
N LYS A 243 -17.35 -32.82 -12.62
CA LYS A 243 -16.80 -32.24 -13.84
C LYS A 243 -15.48 -31.56 -13.50
N PRO A 244 -14.35 -32.29 -13.50
CA PRO A 244 -13.05 -31.68 -13.23
C PRO A 244 -12.76 -30.60 -14.29
N PRO A 245 -12.18 -29.46 -13.91
CA PRO A 245 -11.82 -28.42 -14.86
C PRO A 245 -10.68 -28.91 -15.77
N ALA A 246 -10.63 -28.43 -17.01
CA ALA A 246 -9.50 -28.65 -17.90
C ALA A 246 -8.39 -27.66 -17.54
N ILE A 247 -7.24 -28.15 -17.08
CA ILE A 247 -6.11 -27.29 -16.70
C ILE A 247 -5.20 -27.08 -17.91
N ALA A 248 -4.84 -25.84 -18.17
CA ALA A 248 -3.90 -25.43 -19.21
C ALA A 248 -2.73 -24.63 -18.63
N PHE A 249 -1.57 -24.80 -19.24
CA PHE A 249 -0.36 -24.03 -18.98
C PHE A 249 0.06 -23.34 -20.28
N LEU A 250 0.38 -22.06 -20.19
CA LEU A 250 0.90 -21.27 -21.30
C LEU A 250 2.18 -20.61 -20.85
N ASP A 251 3.22 -20.65 -21.70
CA ASP A 251 4.56 -20.16 -21.39
C ASP A 251 5.18 -19.48 -22.62
N LEU A 252 6.01 -18.45 -22.43
CA LEU A 252 6.67 -17.73 -23.53
C LEU A 252 8.02 -18.37 -23.87
N VAL A 253 8.09 -18.99 -25.03
CA VAL A 253 9.36 -19.57 -25.49
C VAL A 253 10.38 -18.46 -25.77
N GLY A 254 11.55 -18.54 -25.12
CA GLY A 254 12.68 -17.64 -25.36
C GLY A 254 12.70 -16.38 -24.50
N TYR A 255 11.86 -16.30 -23.47
CA TYR A 255 11.78 -15.15 -22.55
C TYR A 255 13.13 -14.79 -21.91
N THR A 256 13.92 -15.79 -21.51
CA THR A 256 15.26 -15.56 -20.96
C THR A 256 16.19 -14.86 -21.95
N ARG A 257 16.14 -15.25 -23.24
CA ARG A 257 16.95 -14.61 -24.28
C ARG A 257 16.49 -13.18 -24.56
N LEU A 258 15.17 -12.95 -24.55
CA LEU A 258 14.62 -11.59 -24.69
C LEU A 258 15.12 -10.68 -23.56
N THR A 259 15.14 -11.19 -22.33
CA THR A 259 15.63 -10.47 -21.15
C THR A 259 17.13 -10.14 -21.30
N GLU A 260 17.93 -11.09 -21.77
CA GLU A 260 19.38 -10.89 -22.02
C GLU A 260 19.67 -9.89 -23.16
N GLU A 261 18.87 -9.89 -24.22
CA GLU A 261 19.11 -9.08 -25.42
C GLU A 261 18.48 -7.69 -25.37
N GLN A 262 17.32 -7.54 -24.73
CA GLN A 262 16.51 -6.32 -24.74
C GLN A 262 16.27 -5.72 -23.35
N GLY A 263 16.77 -6.37 -22.30
CA GLY A 263 16.67 -5.90 -20.92
C GLY A 263 15.38 -6.29 -20.22
N ASP A 264 15.37 -6.09 -18.91
CA ASP A 264 14.28 -6.48 -18.01
C ASP A 264 12.96 -5.77 -18.31
N ASP A 265 13.01 -4.51 -18.75
CA ASP A 265 11.82 -3.71 -19.03
C ASP A 265 11.02 -4.27 -20.23
N ALA A 266 11.72 -4.61 -21.31
CA ALA A 266 11.10 -5.18 -22.51
C ALA A 266 10.47 -6.56 -22.23
N ALA A 267 11.13 -7.36 -21.39
CA ALA A 267 10.61 -8.64 -20.95
C ALA A 267 9.34 -8.47 -20.08
N ALA A 268 9.37 -7.53 -19.13
CA ALA A 268 8.24 -7.23 -18.26
C ALA A 268 7.00 -6.74 -19.03
N GLU A 269 7.18 -5.87 -20.05
CA GLU A 269 6.09 -5.42 -20.91
C GLU A 269 5.42 -6.58 -21.68
N LEU A 270 6.23 -7.52 -22.19
CA LEU A 270 5.71 -8.69 -22.89
C LEU A 270 4.93 -9.61 -21.94
N ALA A 271 5.44 -9.85 -20.73
CA ALA A 271 4.75 -10.62 -19.71
C ALA A 271 3.43 -9.95 -19.28
N ALA A 272 3.41 -8.62 -19.12
CA ALA A 272 2.20 -7.86 -18.81
C ALA A 272 1.15 -7.96 -19.94
N SER A 273 1.59 -7.90 -21.19
CA SER A 273 0.72 -8.05 -22.37
C SER A 273 0.10 -9.45 -22.44
N LEU A 274 0.89 -10.49 -22.17
CA LEU A 274 0.38 -11.85 -22.03
C LEU A 274 -0.63 -11.97 -20.88
N GLY A 275 -0.33 -11.29 -19.76
CA GLY A 275 -1.22 -10.99 -18.64
C GLY A 275 -2.65 -10.69 -19.09
N GLY A 276 -2.79 -9.58 -19.81
CA GLY A 276 -4.07 -9.11 -20.33
C GLY A 276 -4.71 -10.06 -21.34
N PHE A 277 -3.91 -10.69 -22.21
CA PHE A 277 -4.40 -11.64 -23.20
C PHE A 277 -5.08 -12.85 -22.56
N VAL A 278 -4.39 -13.55 -21.66
CA VAL A 278 -4.92 -14.76 -21.02
C VAL A 278 -6.10 -14.41 -20.12
N GLN A 279 -6.03 -13.31 -19.36
CA GLN A 279 -7.15 -12.90 -18.51
C GLN A 279 -8.43 -12.61 -19.31
N SER A 280 -8.31 -11.95 -20.47
CA SER A 280 -9.47 -11.66 -21.33
C SER A 280 -10.02 -12.90 -22.02
N HIS A 281 -9.15 -13.79 -22.52
CA HIS A 281 -9.57 -14.95 -23.31
C HIS A 281 -10.09 -16.09 -22.42
N SER A 282 -9.42 -16.41 -21.31
CA SER A 282 -9.92 -17.43 -20.37
C SER A 282 -11.32 -17.07 -19.88
N ARG A 283 -11.55 -15.82 -19.46
CA ARG A 283 -12.87 -15.38 -18.97
C ARG A 283 -13.99 -15.53 -20.00
N ARG A 284 -13.73 -15.25 -21.28
CA ARG A 284 -14.73 -15.43 -22.37
C ARG A 284 -15.19 -16.88 -22.53
N HIS A 285 -14.35 -17.84 -22.14
CA HIS A 285 -14.63 -19.26 -22.25
C HIS A 285 -14.96 -19.91 -20.90
N GLY A 286 -15.29 -19.11 -19.88
CA GLY A 286 -15.65 -19.61 -18.54
C GLY A 286 -14.45 -20.03 -17.69
N GLY A 287 -13.23 -19.74 -18.15
CA GLY A 287 -11.99 -20.03 -17.45
C GLY A 287 -11.43 -18.84 -16.67
N ARG A 288 -10.42 -19.10 -15.84
CA ARG A 288 -9.69 -18.07 -15.09
C ARG A 288 -8.20 -18.40 -14.93
N PRO A 289 -7.32 -17.40 -15.02
CA PRO A 289 -5.94 -17.52 -14.54
C PRO A 289 -5.92 -17.84 -13.04
N VAL A 290 -5.02 -18.73 -12.63
CA VAL A 290 -4.85 -19.14 -11.22
C VAL A 290 -3.52 -18.66 -10.67
N LYS A 291 -2.44 -18.82 -11.43
CA LYS A 291 -1.09 -18.47 -10.98
C LYS A 291 -0.23 -18.02 -12.15
N TRP A 292 0.47 -16.91 -11.96
CA TRP A 292 1.52 -16.42 -12.83
C TRP A 292 2.89 -16.87 -12.30
N LEU A 293 3.79 -17.26 -13.20
CA LEU A 293 5.10 -17.83 -12.93
C LEU A 293 6.12 -17.16 -13.85
N GLY A 294 6.42 -15.89 -13.59
CA GLY A 294 7.22 -15.08 -14.51
C GLY A 294 6.46 -14.90 -15.83
N ASP A 295 6.95 -15.56 -16.87
CA ASP A 295 6.41 -15.57 -18.23
C ASP A 295 5.38 -16.67 -18.50
N GLY A 296 5.18 -17.57 -17.53
CA GLY A 296 4.19 -18.63 -17.60
C GLY A 296 2.90 -18.35 -16.81
N VAL A 297 1.80 -18.99 -17.21
CA VAL A 297 0.51 -18.94 -16.50
C VAL A 297 -0.20 -20.28 -16.51
N MET A 298 -0.71 -20.64 -15.33
CA MET A 298 -1.67 -21.73 -15.17
C MET A 298 -3.08 -21.14 -15.15
N PHE A 299 -3.96 -21.69 -15.98
CA PHE A 299 -5.38 -21.34 -16.03
C PHE A 299 -6.24 -22.58 -16.27
N TYR A 300 -7.53 -22.47 -16.00
CA TYR A 300 -8.52 -23.50 -16.32
C TYR A 300 -9.81 -22.85 -16.79
#